data_AF-A0A317KFN3-F1
#
_entry.id   AF-A0A317KFN3-F1
#
_cell.length_a   1.000
_cell.length_b   1.000
_cell.length_c   1.000
_cell.angle_alpha   90.00
_cell.angle_beta   90.00
_cell.angle_gamma   90.00
#
_symmetry.space_group_name_H-M   'P 1'
#
loop_
_entity.id
_entity.type
_entity.pdbx_description
1 polymer ?
#
loop_
_entity_poly.entity_id
_entity_poly.type
_entity_poly.pdbx_seq_one_letter_code
_entity_poly.pdbx_strand_id
1 'polypeptide(L)'
;MVTLLVAAHGVADQVPMRDTADTDFAALPTVIGDPRLPAALRDRGYQSREAANRFSRDHTDARGQLSLVVDILAPSYRGTLVPNQRHGDLVVDEIPGLVLALHRPAELIDLRVQLTNRDSLAIRVPLPDVTSALCLKALAYRGRFTAKDAVDLWRLANAGHAAGLRAADWPVSVTGRQAADVLHRFFGSPAAAGLKQMSPRAADRTRMQALVRQLAPKL
;
A
#
# COMPACT_ATOMS: atom_id res chain seq x y z
N MET A 1 1.10 0.49 -5.54
CA MET A 1 0.33 -0.72 -5.15
C MET A 1 -1.18 -0.59 -5.39
N VAL A 2 -1.94 0.23 -4.63
CA VAL A 2 -3.44 0.21 -4.63
C VAL A 2 -4.05 0.38 -6.02
N THR A 3 -3.61 1.36 -6.81
CA THR A 3 -4.15 1.60 -8.16
C THR A 3 -3.95 0.39 -9.09
N LEU A 4 -2.83 -0.33 -8.96
CA LEU A 4 -2.57 -1.54 -9.74
C LEU A 4 -3.50 -2.69 -9.32
N LEU A 5 -3.72 -2.89 -8.01
CA LEU A 5 -4.67 -3.88 -7.51
C LEU A 5 -6.12 -3.58 -7.96
N VAL A 6 -6.53 -2.32 -7.90
CA VAL A 6 -7.86 -1.90 -8.41
C VAL A 6 -8.02 -2.23 -9.89
N ALA A 7 -7.00 -1.98 -10.70
CA ALA A 7 -7.01 -2.30 -12.13
C ALA A 7 -7.04 -3.82 -12.36
N ALA A 8 -6.19 -4.58 -11.66
CA ALA A 8 -6.10 -6.04 -11.79
C ALA A 8 -7.41 -6.76 -11.43
N HIS A 9 -8.15 -6.22 -10.45
CA HIS A 9 -9.45 -6.77 -10.03
C HIS A 9 -10.65 -6.14 -10.77
N GLY A 10 -10.43 -5.33 -11.80
CA GLY A 10 -11.50 -4.84 -12.69
C GLY A 10 -12.50 -3.89 -12.02
N VAL A 11 -12.11 -3.17 -10.97
CA VAL A 11 -13.00 -2.29 -10.20
C VAL A 11 -12.71 -0.80 -10.39
N ALA A 12 -11.87 -0.43 -11.36
CA ALA A 12 -11.45 0.96 -11.60
C ALA A 12 -12.63 1.92 -11.79
N ASP A 13 -13.68 1.51 -12.50
CA ASP A 13 -14.85 2.36 -12.79
C ASP A 13 -15.83 2.48 -11.60
N GLN A 14 -15.58 1.75 -10.51
CA GLN A 14 -16.46 1.71 -9.33
C GLN A 14 -15.94 2.57 -8.18
N VAL A 15 -14.74 3.14 -8.32
CA VAL A 15 -14.04 3.86 -7.25
C VAL A 15 -13.34 5.09 -7.83
N PRO A 16 -13.09 6.14 -7.04
CA PRO A 16 -12.43 7.34 -7.54
C PRO A 16 -11.02 7.01 -8.03
N MET A 17 -10.66 7.64 -9.16
CA MET A 17 -9.30 7.62 -9.68
C MET A 17 -8.36 8.32 -8.70
N ARG A 18 -7.14 7.78 -8.58
CA ARG A 18 -6.10 8.37 -7.73
C ARG A 18 -4.72 8.03 -8.27
N ASP A 19 -3.95 9.07 -8.47
CA ASP A 19 -2.57 8.98 -8.90
C ASP A 19 -1.64 8.64 -7.73
N THR A 20 -0.50 8.07 -8.08
CA THR A 20 0.57 7.70 -7.16
C THR A 20 1.87 8.26 -7.74
N ALA A 21 2.58 9.09 -6.98
CA ALA A 21 3.76 9.83 -7.45
C ALA A 21 5.08 9.16 -7.02
N ASP A 22 5.00 8.30 -6.02
CA ASP A 22 6.10 7.59 -5.36
C ASP A 22 5.89 6.08 -5.44
N THR A 23 6.96 5.31 -5.28
CA THR A 23 6.86 3.86 -5.14
C THR A 23 7.49 3.42 -3.83
N ASP A 24 6.90 2.40 -3.23
CA ASP A 24 7.42 1.77 -2.02
C ASP A 24 8.14 0.47 -2.42
N PHE A 25 9.37 0.29 -1.95
CA PHE A 25 10.09 -0.98 -2.02
C PHE A 25 10.18 -1.57 -0.62
N ALA A 26 9.49 -2.69 -0.43
CA ALA A 26 9.45 -3.42 0.83
C ALA A 26 10.24 -4.72 0.72
N ALA A 27 11.10 -4.99 1.69
CA ALA A 27 11.82 -6.25 1.78
C ALA A 27 12.14 -6.63 3.23
N LEU A 28 12.65 -7.84 3.44
CA LEU A 28 13.13 -8.25 4.76
C LEU A 28 14.38 -7.46 5.17
N PRO A 29 14.64 -7.31 6.49
CA PRO A 29 15.83 -6.61 7.00
C PRO A 29 17.15 -7.02 6.36
N THR A 30 17.32 -8.31 6.04
CA THR A 30 18.53 -8.86 5.38
C THR A 30 18.74 -8.33 3.96
N VAL A 31 17.66 -8.04 3.23
CA VAL A 31 17.73 -7.46 1.89
C VAL A 31 17.98 -5.95 1.99
N ILE A 32 17.33 -5.28 2.95
CA ILE A 32 17.48 -3.83 3.15
C ILE A 32 18.89 -3.48 3.63
N GLY A 33 19.46 -4.31 4.51
CA GLY A 33 20.82 -4.12 5.03
C GLY A 33 21.92 -4.51 4.04
N ASP A 34 21.60 -5.01 2.86
CA ASP A 34 22.59 -5.36 1.84
C ASP A 34 23.10 -4.09 1.13
N PRO A 35 24.42 -3.78 1.17
CA PRO A 35 24.96 -2.57 0.57
C PRO A 35 24.79 -2.51 -0.97
N ARG A 36 24.50 -3.64 -1.61
CA ARG A 36 24.21 -3.70 -3.05
C ARG A 36 22.90 -3.01 -3.41
N LEU A 37 21.91 -2.96 -2.51
CA LEU A 37 20.63 -2.30 -2.75
C LEU A 37 20.78 -0.79 -2.97
N PRO A 38 21.35 -0.02 -2.01
CA PRO A 38 21.55 1.42 -2.22
C PRO A 38 22.58 1.71 -3.32
N ALA A 39 23.57 0.83 -3.54
CA ALA A 39 24.47 0.96 -4.69
C ALA A 39 23.72 0.86 -6.02
N ALA A 40 22.86 -0.14 -6.19
CA ALA A 40 22.07 -0.33 -7.40
C ALA A 40 21.08 0.82 -7.69
N LEU A 41 20.58 1.50 -6.66
CA LEU A 41 19.76 2.72 -6.81
C LEU A 41 20.62 3.90 -7.27
N ARG A 42 21.80 4.10 -6.67
CA ARG A 42 22.75 5.15 -7.08
C ARG A 42 23.24 4.97 -8.51
N ASP A 43 23.53 3.74 -8.92
CA ASP A 43 23.93 3.42 -10.30
C ASP A 43 22.84 3.77 -11.33
N ARG A 44 21.56 3.81 -10.89
CA ARG A 44 20.43 4.25 -11.70
C ARG A 44 20.18 5.76 -11.64
N GLY A 45 21.04 6.51 -10.98
CA GLY A 45 20.96 7.96 -10.83
C GLY A 45 20.05 8.42 -9.68
N TYR A 46 19.59 7.52 -8.81
CA TYR A 46 18.88 7.94 -7.61
C TYR A 46 19.85 8.46 -6.56
N GLN A 47 19.43 9.52 -5.87
CA GLN A 47 20.18 10.15 -4.80
C GLN A 47 19.36 10.09 -3.50
N SER A 48 20.05 9.97 -2.37
CA SER A 48 19.46 10.07 -1.05
C SER A 48 20.35 10.92 -0.17
N ARG A 49 19.80 11.45 0.93
CA ARG A 49 20.64 11.93 2.04
C ARG A 49 21.39 10.75 2.66
N GLU A 50 22.46 11.03 3.40
CA GLU A 50 23.24 10.00 4.08
C GLU A 50 22.33 9.11 4.95
N ALA A 51 22.44 7.79 4.75
CA ALA A 51 21.64 6.76 5.39
C ALA A 51 20.10 6.91 5.28
N ALA A 52 19.56 7.74 4.38
CA ALA A 52 18.12 7.91 4.24
C ALA A 52 17.45 6.77 3.46
N ASN A 53 16.21 6.44 3.82
CA ASN A 53 15.40 5.43 3.13
C ASN A 53 14.70 5.93 1.87
N ARG A 54 14.65 7.24 1.66
CA ARG A 54 14.05 7.87 0.49
C ARG A 54 15.10 8.17 -0.56
N PHE A 55 14.89 7.64 -1.76
CA PHE A 55 15.71 7.85 -2.94
C PHE A 55 14.91 8.63 -3.98
N SER A 56 15.50 9.70 -4.51
CA SER A 56 14.89 10.53 -5.55
C SER A 56 15.78 10.66 -6.77
N ARG A 57 15.16 10.69 -7.96
CA ARG A 57 15.84 10.99 -9.22
C ARG A 57 14.97 11.94 -10.03
N ASP A 58 15.53 13.08 -10.39
CA ASP A 58 14.84 14.01 -11.27
C ASP A 58 14.92 13.52 -12.73
N HIS A 59 13.82 13.69 -13.44
CA HIS A 59 13.67 13.33 -14.84
C HIS A 59 12.86 14.42 -15.54
N THR A 60 13.22 14.75 -16.77
CA THR A 60 12.45 15.69 -17.59
C THR A 60 12.03 15.00 -18.86
N ASP A 61 10.75 15.07 -19.16
CA ASP A 61 10.17 14.55 -20.40
C ASP A 61 9.30 15.62 -21.09
N ALA A 62 8.59 15.21 -22.15
CA ALA A 62 7.73 16.09 -22.94
C ALA A 62 6.55 16.71 -22.14
N ARG A 63 6.25 16.20 -20.95
CA ARG A 63 5.23 16.71 -20.01
C ARG A 63 5.82 17.58 -18.89
N GLY A 64 7.14 17.72 -18.83
CA GLY A 64 7.84 18.58 -17.88
C GLY A 64 8.75 17.82 -16.92
N GLN A 65 9.09 18.47 -15.80
CA GLN A 65 9.95 17.90 -14.77
C GLN A 65 9.15 16.96 -13.86
N LEU A 66 9.73 15.80 -13.58
CA LEU A 66 9.23 14.76 -12.69
C LEU A 66 10.30 14.44 -11.66
N SER A 67 9.92 14.32 -10.39
CA SER A 67 10.79 13.73 -9.37
C SER A 67 10.34 12.32 -9.09
N LEU A 68 11.14 11.33 -9.49
CA LEU A 68 10.86 9.92 -9.29
C LEU A 68 11.33 9.52 -7.90
N VAL A 69 10.42 9.04 -7.05
CA VAL A 69 10.71 8.72 -5.65
C VAL A 69 10.53 7.24 -5.37
N VAL A 70 11.50 6.64 -4.68
CA VAL A 70 11.42 5.29 -4.10
C VAL A 70 11.65 5.37 -2.60
N ASP A 71 10.69 4.92 -1.81
CA ASP A 71 10.81 4.76 -0.37
C ASP A 71 11.13 3.30 -0.02
N ILE A 72 12.25 3.07 0.68
CA ILE A 72 12.64 1.77 1.20
C ILE A 72 11.96 1.54 2.55
N LEU A 73 11.23 0.43 2.69
CA LEU A 73 10.44 0.10 3.87
C LEU A 73 10.85 -1.24 4.47
N ALA A 74 11.09 -1.27 5.79
CA ALA A 74 11.30 -2.50 6.54
C ALA A 74 10.03 -2.94 7.28
N PRO A 75 9.89 -4.23 7.63
CA PRO A 75 8.75 -4.69 8.39
C PRO A 75 8.90 -4.46 9.89
N SER A 76 7.84 -3.95 10.53
CA SER A 76 7.76 -3.88 11.99
C SER A 76 7.21 -5.18 12.58
N TYR A 77 7.90 -5.68 13.60
CA TYR A 77 7.47 -6.83 14.40
C TYR A 77 6.68 -6.43 15.66
N ARG A 78 6.51 -5.13 15.91
CA ARG A 78 5.84 -4.60 17.12
C ARG A 78 4.36 -4.26 16.92
N GLY A 79 3.82 -4.45 15.72
CA GLY A 79 2.42 -4.10 15.38
C GLY A 79 2.15 -2.58 15.33
N THR A 80 3.21 -1.77 15.40
CA THR A 80 3.20 -0.30 15.29
C THR A 80 4.31 0.17 14.37
N LEU A 81 4.24 1.41 13.90
CA LEU A 81 5.38 2.06 13.24
C LEU A 81 6.56 2.11 14.23
N VAL A 82 7.75 1.71 13.79
CA VAL A 82 8.99 1.87 14.55
C VAL A 82 9.94 2.72 13.72
N PRO A 83 10.09 4.02 14.05
CA PRO A 83 10.85 4.92 13.20
C PRO A 83 12.37 4.76 13.37
N ASN A 84 13.13 5.25 12.38
CA ASN A 84 14.59 5.40 12.47
C ASN A 84 15.37 4.12 12.81
N GLN A 85 14.99 2.97 12.24
CA GLN A 85 15.68 1.71 12.47
C GLN A 85 16.82 1.53 11.46
N ARG A 86 18.01 1.21 11.97
CA ARG A 86 19.19 0.99 11.13
C ARG A 86 19.19 -0.44 10.59
N HIS A 87 19.31 -0.55 9.27
CA HIS A 87 19.47 -1.79 8.51
C HIS A 87 20.64 -1.60 7.55
N GLY A 88 21.82 -2.08 7.94
CA GLY A 88 23.07 -1.82 7.21
C GLY A 88 23.36 -0.31 7.07
N ASP A 89 23.54 0.12 5.83
CA ASP A 89 23.81 1.52 5.47
C ASP A 89 22.57 2.43 5.52
N LEU A 90 21.36 1.85 5.66
CA LEU A 90 20.11 2.57 5.62
C LEU A 90 19.50 2.74 7.02
N VAL A 91 18.83 3.86 7.24
CA VAL A 91 17.93 4.14 8.35
C VAL A 91 16.54 4.26 7.77
N VAL A 92 15.66 3.33 8.13
CA VAL A 92 14.31 3.21 7.56
C VAL A 92 13.27 3.16 8.68
N ASP A 93 12.04 3.52 8.34
CA ASP A 93 10.90 3.29 9.22
C ASP A 93 10.40 1.85 9.03
N GLU A 94 10.18 1.14 10.13
CA GLU A 94 9.59 -0.19 10.11
C GLU A 94 8.05 -0.10 10.15
N ILE A 95 7.41 -0.65 9.12
CA ILE A 95 5.98 -0.48 8.85
C ILE A 95 5.16 -1.65 9.42
N PRO A 96 4.10 -1.40 10.20
CA PRO A 96 3.23 -2.45 10.71
C PRO A 96 2.44 -3.09 9.56
N GLY A 97 2.30 -4.41 9.62
CA GLY A 97 1.59 -5.18 8.59
C GLY A 97 2.46 -5.66 7.44
N LEU A 98 3.69 -5.16 7.31
CA LEU A 98 4.57 -5.57 6.22
C LEU A 98 5.14 -6.98 6.42
N VAL A 99 5.32 -7.42 7.67
CA VAL A 99 5.61 -8.83 7.97
C VAL A 99 4.56 -9.74 7.35
N LEU A 100 3.28 -9.45 7.56
CA LEU A 100 2.17 -10.24 7.01
C LEU A 100 2.21 -10.27 5.48
N ALA A 101 2.43 -9.12 4.85
CA ALA A 101 2.50 -9.00 3.40
C ALA A 101 3.68 -9.78 2.79
N LEU A 102 4.85 -9.77 3.45
CA LEU A 102 6.05 -10.47 2.98
C LEU A 102 5.99 -11.99 3.19
N HIS A 103 5.17 -12.48 4.13
CA HIS A 103 4.99 -13.91 4.38
C HIS A 103 3.88 -14.54 3.54
N ARG A 104 2.96 -13.74 3.02
CA ARG A 104 1.86 -14.22 2.17
C ARG A 104 2.32 -14.28 0.70
N PRO A 105 1.72 -15.16 -0.11
CA PRO A 105 2.00 -15.18 -1.54
C PRO A 105 1.75 -13.80 -2.17
N ALA A 106 2.70 -13.34 -2.97
CA ALA A 106 2.55 -12.11 -3.73
C ALA A 106 1.54 -12.30 -4.88
N GLU A 107 0.82 -11.24 -5.20
CA GLU A 107 0.05 -11.12 -6.43
C GLU A 107 0.98 -10.62 -7.54
N LEU A 108 1.25 -11.47 -8.53
CA LEU A 108 2.12 -11.13 -9.66
C LEU A 108 1.29 -10.44 -10.75
N ILE A 109 1.62 -9.19 -11.05
CA ILE A 109 0.94 -8.43 -12.10
C ILE A 109 1.88 -8.24 -13.28
N ASP A 110 1.45 -8.69 -14.46
CA ASP A 110 2.10 -8.40 -15.74
C ASP A 110 1.64 -7.03 -16.24
N LEU A 111 2.52 -6.05 -16.18
CA LEU A 111 2.26 -4.68 -16.59
C LEU A 111 2.85 -4.43 -17.97
N ARG A 112 2.04 -3.84 -18.84
CA ARG A 112 2.50 -3.14 -20.05
C ARG A 112 2.16 -1.68 -19.87
N VAL A 113 3.18 -0.86 -19.66
CA VAL A 113 3.00 0.59 -19.46
C VAL A 113 3.62 1.33 -20.63
N GLN A 114 2.90 2.34 -21.11
CA GLN A 114 3.48 3.33 -22.00
C GLN A 114 4.06 4.46 -21.13
N LEU A 115 5.35 4.67 -21.25
CA LEU A 115 6.07 5.74 -20.59
C LEU A 115 5.73 7.08 -21.25
N THR A 116 6.04 8.18 -20.58
CA THR A 116 5.79 9.54 -21.07
C THR A 116 6.56 9.89 -22.33
N ASN A 117 7.72 9.26 -22.56
CA ASN A 117 8.49 9.32 -23.79
C ASN A 117 7.96 8.39 -24.91
N ARG A 118 6.80 7.75 -24.70
CA ARG A 118 6.11 6.77 -25.58
C ARG A 118 6.74 5.39 -25.65
N ASP A 119 7.87 5.15 -24.97
CA ASP A 119 8.44 3.82 -24.87
C ASP A 119 7.47 2.88 -24.16
N SER A 120 7.51 1.60 -24.54
CA SER A 120 6.74 0.56 -23.88
C SER A 120 7.63 -0.23 -22.93
N LEU A 121 7.21 -0.34 -21.69
CA LEU A 121 7.85 -1.19 -20.69
C LEU A 121 6.93 -2.35 -20.35
N ALA A 122 7.43 -3.57 -20.55
CA ALA A 122 6.79 -4.79 -20.05
C ALA A 122 7.53 -5.26 -18.79
N ILE A 123 6.83 -5.35 -17.67
CA ILE A 123 7.42 -5.74 -16.39
C ILE A 123 6.43 -6.59 -15.59
N ARG A 124 6.94 -7.65 -14.95
CA ARG A 124 6.19 -8.41 -13.95
C ARG A 124 6.53 -7.88 -12.56
N VAL A 125 5.53 -7.40 -11.83
CA VAL A 125 5.73 -6.79 -10.51
C VAL A 125 5.03 -7.63 -9.44
N PRO A 126 5.75 -8.08 -8.39
CA PRO A 126 5.12 -8.66 -7.21
C PRO A 126 4.52 -7.56 -6.34
N LEU A 127 3.22 -7.66 -6.04
CA LEU A 127 2.54 -6.82 -5.07
C LEU A 127 2.07 -7.68 -3.89
N PRO A 128 1.84 -7.08 -2.71
CA PRO A 128 1.03 -7.70 -1.69
C PRO A 128 -0.35 -8.10 -2.26
N ASP A 129 -0.84 -9.28 -1.92
CA ASP A 129 -2.22 -9.66 -2.22
C ASP A 129 -3.21 -8.65 -1.61
N VAL A 130 -4.43 -8.56 -2.16
CA VAL A 130 -5.43 -7.56 -1.73
C VAL A 130 -5.72 -7.60 -0.23
N THR A 131 -5.67 -8.77 0.40
CA THR A 131 -5.89 -8.91 1.86
C THR A 131 -4.74 -8.32 2.65
N SER A 132 -3.50 -8.61 2.23
CA SER A 132 -2.29 -8.01 2.80
C SER A 132 -2.27 -6.49 2.61
N ALA A 133 -2.66 -6.01 1.42
CA ALA A 133 -2.77 -4.59 1.12
C ALA A 133 -3.82 -3.88 1.98
N LEU A 134 -5.00 -4.50 2.21
CA LEU A 134 -6.02 -4.01 3.13
C LEU A 134 -5.47 -3.89 4.55
N CYS A 135 -4.76 -4.91 5.03
CA CYS A 135 -4.16 -4.90 6.37
C CYS A 135 -3.13 -3.77 6.52
N LEU A 136 -2.23 -3.62 5.54
CA LEU A 136 -1.24 -2.54 5.50
C LEU A 136 -1.88 -1.16 5.56
N LYS A 137 -2.87 -0.91 4.69
CA LYS A 137 -3.53 0.40 4.61
C LYS A 137 -4.41 0.69 5.82
N ALA A 138 -5.01 -0.32 6.44
CA ALA A 138 -5.75 -0.14 7.69
C ALA A 138 -4.80 0.32 8.81
N LEU A 139 -3.69 -0.38 8.99
CA LEU A 139 -2.72 -0.04 10.05
C LEU A 139 -2.05 1.33 9.79
N ALA A 140 -1.81 1.70 8.54
CA ALA A 140 -1.35 3.03 8.16
C ALA A 140 -2.40 4.11 8.46
N TYR A 141 -3.68 3.87 8.11
CA TYR A 141 -4.78 4.79 8.40
C TYR A 141 -4.91 5.06 9.90
N ARG A 142 -4.78 4.03 10.75
CA ARG A 142 -4.82 4.17 12.22
C ARG A 142 -3.77 5.17 12.75
N GLY A 143 -2.63 5.31 12.08
CA GLY A 143 -1.58 6.24 12.48
C GLY A 143 -1.74 7.65 11.93
N ARG A 144 -2.45 7.82 10.79
CA ARG A 144 -2.47 9.07 10.03
C ARG A 144 -3.83 9.76 9.96
N PHE A 145 -4.92 9.01 9.99
CA PHE A 145 -6.31 9.50 9.84
C PHE A 145 -6.53 10.42 8.63
N THR A 146 -5.86 10.14 7.51
CA THR A 146 -5.94 10.97 6.30
C THR A 146 -7.04 10.51 5.36
N ALA A 147 -7.70 11.46 4.68
CA ALA A 147 -8.70 11.15 3.66
C ALA A 147 -8.14 10.33 2.49
N LYS A 148 -6.86 10.57 2.14
CA LYS A 148 -6.16 9.77 1.12
C LYS A 148 -6.09 8.28 1.49
N ASP A 149 -5.85 7.95 2.76
CA ASP A 149 -5.84 6.56 3.22
C ASP A 149 -7.25 5.97 3.31
N ALA A 150 -8.25 6.77 3.70
CA ALA A 150 -9.65 6.35 3.70
C ALA A 150 -10.14 5.96 2.29
N VAL A 151 -9.77 6.76 1.28
CA VAL A 151 -10.06 6.45 -0.13
C VAL A 151 -9.32 5.19 -0.59
N ASP A 152 -8.04 5.02 -0.23
CA ASP A 152 -7.30 3.80 -0.57
C ASP A 152 -7.93 2.54 0.04
N LEU A 153 -8.43 2.62 1.27
CA LEU A 153 -9.15 1.52 1.92
C LEU A 153 -10.46 1.18 1.21
N TRP A 154 -11.22 2.18 0.76
CA TRP A 154 -12.41 1.96 -0.06
C TRP A 154 -12.10 1.27 -1.38
N ARG A 155 -11.05 1.75 -2.06
CA ARG A 155 -10.55 1.18 -3.31
C ARG A 155 -10.18 -0.29 -3.14
N LEU A 156 -9.41 -0.61 -2.09
CA LEU A 156 -9.01 -1.97 -1.77
C LEU A 156 -10.18 -2.85 -1.31
N ALA A 157 -11.17 -2.30 -0.61
CA ALA A 157 -12.35 -3.08 -0.20
C ALA A 157 -13.18 -3.52 -1.42
N ASN A 158 -13.32 -2.67 -2.44
CA ASN A 158 -13.95 -3.08 -3.69
C ASN A 158 -13.13 -4.14 -4.43
N ALA A 159 -11.81 -3.97 -4.52
CA ALA A 159 -10.93 -4.98 -5.09
C ALA A 159 -11.03 -6.32 -4.34
N GLY A 160 -11.08 -6.30 -3.01
CA GLY A 160 -11.21 -7.50 -2.18
C GLY A 160 -12.53 -8.22 -2.44
N HIS A 161 -13.63 -7.48 -2.53
CA HIS A 161 -14.93 -8.05 -2.89
C HIS A 161 -14.92 -8.67 -4.29
N ALA A 162 -14.34 -8.00 -5.29
CA ALA A 162 -14.20 -8.53 -6.64
C ALA A 162 -13.31 -9.77 -6.70
N ALA A 163 -12.25 -9.81 -5.87
CA ALA A 163 -11.39 -10.99 -5.68
C ALA A 163 -12.08 -12.15 -4.95
N GLY A 164 -13.34 -11.99 -4.52
CA GLY A 164 -14.10 -13.02 -3.81
C GLY A 164 -13.74 -13.17 -2.33
N LEU A 165 -12.94 -12.25 -1.77
CA LEU A 165 -12.51 -12.29 -0.37
C LEU A 165 -13.71 -12.33 0.58
N ARG A 166 -13.65 -13.21 1.59
CA ARG A 166 -14.64 -13.32 2.67
C ARG A 166 -13.95 -13.20 4.03
N ALA A 167 -14.74 -12.92 5.06
CA ALA A 167 -14.26 -12.88 6.44
C ALA A 167 -13.53 -14.16 6.90
N ALA A 168 -13.87 -15.32 6.33
CA ALA A 168 -13.22 -16.60 6.64
C ALA A 168 -11.77 -16.69 6.11
N ASP A 169 -11.45 -15.94 5.06
CA ASP A 169 -10.11 -15.89 4.46
C ASP A 169 -9.19 -14.88 5.16
N TRP A 170 -9.74 -14.11 6.11
CA TRP A 170 -9.04 -13.03 6.76
C TRP A 170 -7.90 -13.57 7.65
N PRO A 171 -6.72 -12.93 7.69
CA PRO A 171 -5.59 -13.44 8.45
C PRO A 171 -5.91 -13.48 9.95
N VAL A 172 -5.74 -14.65 10.56
CA VAL A 172 -5.95 -14.86 12.00
C VAL A 172 -4.79 -14.37 12.86
N SER A 173 -3.72 -13.82 12.26
CA SER A 173 -2.57 -13.27 13.00
C SER A 173 -2.96 -12.04 13.82
N VAL A 174 -2.09 -11.64 14.77
CA VAL A 174 -2.28 -10.40 15.55
C VAL A 174 -2.47 -9.20 14.63
N THR A 175 -1.65 -9.10 13.58
CA THR A 175 -1.74 -8.06 12.55
C THR A 175 -3.08 -8.06 11.84
N GLY A 176 -3.55 -9.23 11.39
CA GLY A 176 -4.85 -9.35 10.72
C GLY A 176 -5.98 -8.93 11.65
N ARG A 177 -5.94 -9.35 12.93
CA ARG A 177 -6.94 -8.94 13.92
C ARG A 177 -6.97 -7.43 14.16
N GLN A 178 -5.79 -6.81 14.30
CA GLN A 178 -5.69 -5.36 14.46
C GLN A 178 -6.21 -4.60 13.24
N ALA A 179 -5.95 -5.09 12.03
CA ALA A 179 -6.49 -4.50 10.82
C ALA A 179 -8.02 -4.61 10.75
N ALA A 180 -8.60 -5.75 11.14
CA ALA A 180 -10.05 -5.93 11.22
C ALA A 180 -10.69 -4.96 12.22
N ASP A 181 -10.11 -4.78 13.42
CA ASP A 181 -10.58 -3.80 14.40
C ASP A 181 -10.58 -2.38 13.82
N VAL A 182 -9.52 -1.98 13.12
CA VAL A 182 -9.47 -0.67 12.44
C VAL A 182 -10.59 -0.54 11.41
N LEU A 183 -10.79 -1.53 10.54
CA LEU A 183 -11.83 -1.48 9.52
C LEU A 183 -13.22 -1.35 10.15
N HIS A 184 -13.55 -2.17 11.15
CA HIS A 184 -14.85 -2.09 11.83
C HIS A 184 -15.03 -0.76 12.57
N ARG A 185 -14.01 -0.29 13.29
CA ARG A 185 -14.07 0.94 14.08
C ARG A 185 -14.27 2.18 13.22
N PHE A 186 -13.55 2.28 12.10
CA PHE A 186 -13.51 3.51 11.29
C PHE A 186 -14.35 3.46 10.03
N PHE A 187 -14.83 2.28 9.62
CA PHE A 187 -15.61 2.10 8.39
C PHE A 187 -16.84 1.18 8.56
N GLY A 188 -17.01 0.50 9.69
CA GLY A 188 -18.11 -0.46 9.91
C GLY A 188 -19.40 0.11 10.52
N SER A 189 -19.37 1.34 11.04
CA SER A 189 -20.52 2.01 11.67
C SER A 189 -20.93 3.30 10.93
N PRO A 190 -22.23 3.67 10.90
CA PRO A 190 -22.71 4.82 10.11
C PRO A 190 -22.06 6.17 10.50
N ALA A 191 -21.68 6.33 11.77
CA ALA A 191 -21.08 7.56 12.29
C ALA A 191 -19.55 7.60 12.16
N ALA A 192 -18.93 6.53 11.65
CA ALA A 192 -17.48 6.39 11.66
C ALA A 192 -16.78 7.46 10.81
N ALA A 193 -15.69 8.04 11.34
CA ALA A 193 -14.97 9.14 10.72
C ALA A 193 -14.39 8.77 9.34
N GLY A 194 -13.90 7.54 9.17
CA GLY A 194 -13.31 7.08 7.91
C GLY A 194 -14.29 7.10 6.74
N LEU A 195 -15.58 6.83 6.98
CA LEU A 195 -16.61 6.92 5.95
C LEU A 195 -16.81 8.35 5.44
N LYS A 196 -16.79 9.33 6.35
CA LYS A 196 -16.94 10.75 5.99
C LYS A 196 -15.74 11.25 5.19
N GLN A 197 -14.55 10.79 5.56
CA GLN A 197 -13.30 11.12 4.86
C GLN A 197 -13.20 10.48 3.47
N MET A 198 -13.79 9.30 3.30
CA MET A 198 -13.80 8.54 2.05
C MET A 198 -14.72 9.15 0.99
N SER A 199 -15.97 9.46 1.34
CA SER A 199 -16.94 10.01 0.38
C SER A 199 -18.05 10.84 1.05
N PRO A 200 -18.45 11.97 0.44
CA PRO A 200 -19.60 12.75 0.89
C PRO A 200 -20.94 12.07 0.55
N ARG A 201 -20.98 11.08 -0.34
CA ARG A 201 -22.22 10.42 -0.79
C ARG A 201 -22.64 9.33 0.19
N ALA A 202 -23.91 9.34 0.61
CA ALA A 202 -24.43 8.33 1.54
C ALA A 202 -24.38 6.90 0.97
N ALA A 203 -24.65 6.74 -0.33
CA ALA A 203 -24.61 5.44 -1.00
C ALA A 203 -23.22 4.78 -0.90
N ASP A 204 -22.15 5.53 -1.17
CA ASP A 204 -20.78 5.03 -1.09
C ASP A 204 -20.43 4.60 0.34
N ARG A 205 -20.86 5.38 1.35
CA ARG A 205 -20.65 5.05 2.77
C ARG A 205 -21.40 3.80 3.19
N THR A 206 -22.62 3.60 2.71
CA THR A 206 -23.39 2.38 2.98
C THR A 206 -22.72 1.17 2.33
N ARG A 207 -22.26 1.31 1.07
CA ARG A 207 -21.52 0.27 0.37
C ARG A 207 -20.24 -0.11 1.11
N MET A 208 -19.44 0.87 1.53
CA MET A 208 -18.21 0.62 2.29
C MET A 208 -18.48 -0.14 3.60
N GLN A 209 -19.53 0.23 4.34
CA GLN A 209 -19.92 -0.52 5.54
C GLN A 209 -20.27 -1.99 5.25
N ALA A 210 -21.03 -2.23 4.18
CA ALA A 210 -21.37 -3.58 3.75
C ALA A 210 -20.12 -4.39 3.37
N LEU A 211 -19.19 -3.77 2.63
CA LEU A 211 -17.91 -4.38 2.28
C LEU A 211 -17.10 -4.74 3.53
N VAL A 212 -16.96 -3.83 4.49
CA VAL A 212 -16.23 -4.11 5.75
C VAL A 212 -16.81 -5.32 6.48
N ARG A 213 -18.14 -5.40 6.59
CA ARG A 213 -18.82 -6.54 7.25
C ARG A 213 -18.64 -7.85 6.52
N GLN A 214 -18.56 -7.82 5.20
CA GLN A 214 -18.34 -9.01 4.38
C GLN A 214 -16.89 -9.51 4.45
N LEU A 215 -15.93 -8.57 4.38
CA LEU A 215 -14.51 -8.88 4.17
C LEU A 215 -13.75 -9.17 5.46
N ALA A 216 -14.04 -8.45 6.53
CA ALA A 216 -13.28 -8.53 7.77
C ALA A 216 -14.13 -9.12 8.91
N PRO A 217 -13.62 -10.10 9.66
CA PRO A 217 -14.33 -10.66 10.80
C PRO A 217 -14.53 -9.59 11.87
N LYS A 218 -15.69 -9.61 12.52
CA LYS A 218 -15.95 -8.80 13.71
C LYS A 218 -15.39 -9.56 14.92
N LEU A 219 -14.41 -8.97 15.58
CA LEU A 219 -13.72 -9.54 16.75
C LEU A 219 -14.36 -9.08 18.05
#